data_AF-A0A1M4E3L5-F1
#
_entry.id   AF-A0A1M4E3L5-F1
#
_cell.length_a   1.000
_cell.length_b   1.000
_cell.length_c   1.000
_cell.angle_alpha   90.00
_cell.angle_beta   90.00
_cell.angle_gamma   90.00
#
_symmetry.space_group_name_H-M   'P 1'
#
loop_
_entity.id
_entity.type
_entity.pdbx_description
1 polymer ?
#
loop_
_entity_poly.entity_id
_entity_poly.type
_entity_poly.pdbx_seq_one_letter_code
_entity_poly.pdbx_strand_id
1 'polypeptide(L)'
;MLFPRDAWWTASFNTPPHKSEIYVDVTTIPEWNDGEVTMLDLDLDVIRMRDGRLILDDVDEFAEHQILLRYPPDLVTQAEETAHWLLDAVGERKGPFGGAHLDWLSQTL
;
A
#
# COMPACT_ATOMS: atom_id res chain seq x y z
N MET A 1 3.77 -8.90 5.81
CA MET A 1 3.02 -8.22 4.75
C MET A 1 1.60 -8.76 4.70
N LEU A 2 0.66 -7.93 4.26
CA LEU A 2 -0.73 -8.27 4.03
C LEU A 2 -1.04 -8.11 2.54
N PHE A 3 -1.60 -9.16 1.95
CA PHE A 3 -2.06 -9.19 0.56
C PHE A 3 -3.58 -9.40 0.57
N PRO A 4 -4.39 -8.38 0.27
CA PRO A 4 -5.84 -8.53 0.12
C PRO A 4 -6.16 -9.40 -1.11
N ARG A 5 -7.33 -10.06 -1.09
CA ARG A 5 -7.76 -10.94 -2.19
C ARG A 5 -8.33 -10.18 -3.39
N ASP A 6 -9.01 -9.06 -3.13
CA ASP A 6 -9.78 -8.30 -4.13
C ASP A 6 -9.57 -6.79 -3.95
N ALA A 7 -8.32 -6.35 -3.72
CA ALA A 7 -8.01 -4.94 -3.60
C ALA A 7 -6.63 -4.60 -4.19
N TRP A 8 -6.48 -3.35 -4.61
CA TRP A 8 -5.36 -2.83 -5.39
C TRP A 8 -4.21 -2.30 -4.52
N TRP A 9 -3.87 -3.04 -3.47
CA TRP A 9 -2.81 -2.62 -2.57
C TRP A 9 -2.19 -3.78 -1.83
N THR A 10 -0.98 -3.60 -1.32
CA THR A 10 -0.38 -4.49 -0.32
C THR A 10 0.15 -3.67 0.85
N ALA A 11 0.25 -4.25 2.05
CA ALA A 11 0.68 -3.49 3.22
C ALA A 11 1.78 -4.17 4.03
N SER A 12 2.78 -3.38 4.40
CA SER A 12 3.81 -3.71 5.38
C SER A 12 3.54 -2.98 6.70
N PHE A 13 3.60 -3.73 7.80
CA PHE A 13 3.44 -3.23 9.15
C PHE A 13 4.76 -3.41 9.89
N ASN A 14 5.32 -2.32 10.40
CA ASN A 14 6.72 -2.29 10.82
C ASN A 14 6.85 -2.08 12.33
N THR A 15 7.85 -2.71 12.95
CA THR A 15 8.27 -2.45 14.35
C THR A 15 9.43 -1.45 14.40
N PRO A 16 9.66 -0.77 15.54
CA PRO A 16 10.87 0.04 15.72
C PRO A 16 12.13 -0.82 15.51
N PRO A 17 13.21 -0.26 14.93
CA PRO A 17 13.47 1.17 14.70
C PRO A 17 13.02 1.71 13.33
N HIS A 18 12.19 0.97 12.58
CA HIS A 18 11.72 1.43 11.27
C HIS A 18 10.97 2.77 11.39
N LYS A 19 11.22 3.72 10.49
CA LYS A 19 10.64 5.09 10.59
C LYS A 19 9.14 5.12 10.29
N SER A 20 8.69 4.33 9.33
CA SER A 20 7.26 4.13 9.07
C SER A 20 6.65 3.12 10.04
N GLU A 21 5.42 3.38 10.46
CA GLU A 21 4.54 2.45 11.17
C GLU A 21 3.87 1.49 10.17
N ILE A 22 3.33 2.06 9.10
CA ILE A 22 2.62 1.35 8.03
C ILE A 22 3.15 1.89 6.70
N TYR A 23 3.40 0.99 5.75
CA TYR A 23 3.70 1.29 4.35
C TYR A 23 2.70 0.53 3.51
N VAL A 24 2.07 1.19 2.53
CA VAL A 24 1.05 0.58 1.69
C VAL A 24 1.32 0.93 0.24
N ASP A 25 1.69 -0.08 -0.54
CA ASP A 25 1.91 0.02 -1.98
C ASP A 25 0.57 -0.08 -2.72
N VAL A 26 0.33 0.81 -3.69
CA VAL A 26 -0.75 0.65 -4.66
C VAL A 26 -0.27 -0.28 -5.76
N THR A 27 -1.02 -1.35 -5.97
CA THR A 27 -0.65 -2.43 -6.90
C THR A 27 -1.86 -2.85 -7.72
N THR A 28 -1.67 -3.70 -8.74
CA THR A 28 -2.79 -4.51 -9.23
C THR A 28 -3.27 -5.48 -8.15
N ILE A 29 -4.44 -6.08 -8.31
CA ILE A 29 -4.96 -7.08 -7.37
C ILE A 29 -3.95 -8.24 -7.24
N PRO A 30 -3.51 -8.60 -6.01
CA PRO A 30 -2.62 -9.73 -5.81
C PRO A 30 -3.24 -11.06 -6.24
N GLU A 31 -2.61 -11.73 -7.20
CA GLU A 31 -3.02 -13.04 -7.70
C GLU A 31 -2.22 -14.15 -6.98
N TRP A 32 -2.92 -15.19 -6.53
CA TRP A 32 -2.31 -16.32 -5.83
C TRP A 32 -2.28 -17.56 -6.71
N ASN A 33 -1.11 -18.15 -6.87
CA ASN A 33 -0.93 -19.40 -7.61
C ASN A 33 0.16 -20.27 -6.96
N ASP A 34 -0.16 -21.53 -6.62
CA ASP A 34 0.81 -22.52 -6.12
C ASP A 34 1.79 -22.03 -5.03
N GLY A 35 1.33 -21.20 -4.09
CA GLY A 35 2.16 -20.66 -3.00
C GLY A 35 2.95 -19.40 -3.36
N GLU A 36 2.81 -18.92 -4.60
CA GLU A 36 3.30 -17.63 -5.07
C GLU A 36 2.16 -16.60 -5.05
N VAL A 37 2.52 -15.33 -4.78
CA VAL A 37 1.65 -14.18 -4.94
C VAL A 37 2.33 -13.19 -5.89
N THR A 38 1.61 -12.75 -6.93
CA THR A 38 2.11 -11.81 -7.94
C THR A 38 1.18 -10.61 -8.06
N MET A 39 1.77 -9.45 -8.31
CA MET A 39 1.09 -8.20 -8.63
C MET A 39 2.06 -7.30 -9.39
N LEU A 40 1.53 -6.28 -10.08
CA LEU A 40 2.31 -5.18 -10.60
C LEU A 40 2.27 -4.03 -9.60
N ASP A 41 3.45 -3.45 -9.34
CA ASP A 41 3.57 -2.18 -8.63
C ASP A 41 3.08 -1.04 -9.52
N LEU A 42 2.37 -0.07 -8.93
CA LEU A 42 1.80 1.08 -9.64
C LEU A 42 2.32 2.40 -9.08
N ASP A 43 3.54 2.38 -8.51
CA ASP A 43 4.35 3.51 -8.08
C ASP A 43 3.79 4.30 -6.87
N LEU A 44 2.46 4.48 -6.74
CA LEU A 44 1.88 5.26 -5.64
C LEU A 44 1.94 4.53 -4.30
N ASP A 45 2.44 5.23 -3.27
CA ASP A 45 2.55 4.70 -1.91
C ASP A 45 1.84 5.55 -0.86
N VAL A 46 1.18 4.92 0.10
CA VAL A 46 0.64 5.58 1.30
C VAL A 46 1.42 5.15 2.53
N ILE A 47 2.15 6.10 3.11
CA ILE A 47 3.03 5.85 4.26
C ILE A 47 2.50 6.56 5.49
N ARG A 48 2.32 5.79 6.57
CA ARG A 48 2.10 6.32 7.91
C ARG A 48 3.38 6.29 8.71
N MET A 49 3.88 7.46 9.06
CA MET A 49 5.07 7.62 9.92
C MET A 49 4.72 7.37 11.39
N ARG A 50 5.71 6.97 12.20
CA ARG A 50 5.51 6.76 13.66
C ARG A 50 5.11 8.03 14.42
N ASP A 51 5.49 9.20 13.91
CA ASP A 51 5.07 10.49 14.45
C ASP A 51 3.62 10.87 14.06
N GLY A 52 2.95 10.00 13.31
CA GLY A 52 1.56 10.15 12.90
C GLY A 52 1.37 10.89 11.57
N ARG A 53 2.44 11.42 10.96
CA ARG A 53 2.34 11.99 9.60
C ARG A 53 1.90 10.93 8.60
N LEU A 54 1.12 11.37 7.63
CA LEU A 54 0.65 10.60 6.49
C LEU A 54 1.23 11.20 5.22
N ILE A 55 1.81 10.37 4.35
CA ILE A 55 2.52 10.77 3.15
C ILE A 55 1.92 9.97 1.99
N LEU A 56 1.61 10.65 0.89
CA LEU A 56 1.46 10.05 -0.43
C LEU A 56 2.81 10.21 -1.13
N ASP A 57 3.53 9.11 -1.33
CA ASP A 57 4.87 9.10 -1.92
C ASP A 57 4.82 8.74 -3.41
N ASP A 58 5.93 9.01 -4.11
CA ASP A 58 6.22 8.60 -5.50
C ASP A 58 5.18 9.05 -6.55
N VAL A 59 4.49 10.16 -6.27
CA VAL A 59 3.56 10.82 -7.19
C VAL A 59 4.25 11.29 -8.48
N ASP A 60 5.50 11.74 -8.40
CA ASP A 60 6.30 12.15 -9.55
C ASP A 60 6.76 10.96 -10.39
N GLU A 61 7.17 9.87 -9.75
CA GLU A 61 7.49 8.60 -10.43
C GLU A 61 6.26 8.05 -11.16
N PHE A 62 5.10 7.99 -10.49
CA PHE A 62 3.84 7.59 -11.13
C PHE A 62 3.48 8.48 -12.34
N ALA A 63 3.68 9.80 -12.23
CA ALA A 63 3.42 10.74 -13.32
C ALA A 63 4.35 10.53 -14.52
N GLU A 64 5.61 10.16 -14.28
CA GLU A 64 6.58 9.82 -15.32
C GLU A 64 6.27 8.46 -15.96
N HIS A 65 6.08 7.43 -15.13
CA HIS A 65 5.90 6.05 -15.54
C HIS A 65 4.61 5.83 -16.31
N GLN A 66 3.50 6.48 -15.94
CA GLN A 66 2.25 6.34 -16.69
C GLN A 66 2.38 6.78 -18.15
N ILE A 67 3.26 7.75 -18.44
CA ILE A 67 3.55 8.21 -19.80
C ILE A 67 4.58 7.29 -20.47
N LEU A 68 5.71 7.04 -19.80
CA LEU A 68 6.83 6.28 -20.33
C LEU A 68 6.44 4.83 -20.68
N LEU A 69 5.69 4.20 -19.78
CA LEU A 69 5.24 2.81 -19.87
C LEU A 69 3.84 2.68 -20.48
N ARG A 70 3.18 3.81 -20.77
CA ARG A 70 1.85 3.89 -21.41
C ARG A 70 0.78 3.14 -20.63
N TYR A 71 0.64 3.46 -19.35
CA TYR A 71 -0.42 2.89 -18.53
C TYR A 71 -1.80 3.19 -19.16
N PRO A 72 -2.70 2.19 -19.22
CA PRO A 72 -4.07 2.43 -19.66
C PRO A 72 -4.77 3.48 -18.79
N PRO A 73 -5.62 4.36 -19.34
CA PRO A 73 -6.30 5.40 -18.56
C PRO A 73 -7.10 4.86 -17.36
N ASP A 74 -7.74 3.71 -17.52
CA ASP A 74 -8.49 3.06 -16.45
C ASP A 74 -7.57 2.54 -15.33
N LEU A 75 -6.34 2.13 -15.67
CA LEU A 75 -5.33 1.72 -14.69
C LEU A 75 -4.86 2.91 -13.86
N VAL A 76 -4.59 4.04 -14.51
CA VAL A 76 -4.20 5.29 -13.85
C VAL A 76 -5.31 5.74 -12.89
N THR A 77 -6.56 5.77 -13.37
CA THR A 77 -7.72 6.15 -12.56
C THR A 77 -7.86 5.26 -11.33
N GLN A 78 -7.74 3.94 -11.51
CA GLN A 78 -7.87 2.99 -10.41
C GLN A 78 -6.74 3.13 -9.38
N ALA A 79 -5.50 3.39 -9.82
CA ALA A 79 -4.37 3.63 -8.91
C ALA A 79 -4.59 4.89 -8.06
N GLU A 80 -4.98 6.00 -8.68
CA GLU A 80 -5.26 7.27 -7.99
C GLU A 80 -6.44 7.15 -7.02
N GLU A 81 -7.54 6.51 -7.42
CA GLU A 81 -8.69 6.26 -6.54
C GLU A 81 -8.30 5.37 -5.34
N THR A 82 -7.46 4.37 -5.57
CA THR A 82 -6.97 3.49 -4.50
C THR A 82 -6.07 4.25 -3.52
N ALA A 83 -5.14 5.07 -4.02
CA ALA A 83 -4.27 5.90 -3.21
C ALA A 83 -5.08 6.87 -2.33
N HIS A 84 -6.08 7.54 -2.90
CA HIS A 84 -6.97 8.44 -2.15
C HIS A 84 -7.75 7.69 -1.06
N TRP A 85 -8.32 6.54 -1.40
CA TRP A 85 -9.01 5.72 -0.41
C TRP A 85 -8.08 5.24 0.72
N LEU A 86 -6.83 4.89 0.38
CA LEU A 86 -5.82 4.48 1.35
C LEU A 86 -5.42 5.61 2.29
N LEU A 87 -5.29 6.85 1.80
CA LEU A 87 -5.04 8.01 2.66
C LEU A 87 -6.10 8.12 3.76
N ASP A 88 -7.37 7.97 3.40
CA ASP A 88 -8.48 7.97 4.36
C ASP A 88 -8.42 6.75 5.28
N ALA A 89 -8.29 5.54 4.74
CA ALA A 89 -8.32 4.31 5.51
C ALA A 89 -7.15 4.19 6.50
N VAL A 90 -5.94 4.55 6.09
CA VAL A 90 -4.73 4.54 6.93
C VAL A 90 -4.76 5.70 7.92
N GLY A 91 -5.17 6.90 7.48
CA GLY A 91 -5.30 8.09 8.31
C GLY A 91 -6.29 7.88 9.46
N GLU A 92 -7.46 7.32 9.15
CA GLU A 92 -8.52 7.03 10.12
C GLU A 92 -8.36 5.66 10.82
N ARG A 93 -7.28 4.94 10.54
CA ARG A 93 -6.97 3.62 11.13
C ARG A 93 -8.11 2.61 10.97
N LYS A 94 -8.73 2.58 9.79
CA LYS A 94 -9.82 1.66 9.43
C LYS A 94 -9.28 0.28 9.01
N GLY A 95 -10.08 -0.75 9.27
CA GLY A 95 -9.76 -2.13 8.84
C GLY A 95 -8.40 -2.62 9.38
N PRO A 96 -7.53 -3.20 8.54
CA PRO A 96 -6.25 -3.78 9.00
C PRO A 96 -5.25 -2.75 9.53
N PHE A 97 -5.45 -1.47 9.20
CA PHE A 97 -4.61 -0.35 9.65
C PHE A 97 -4.90 0.06 11.11
N GLY A 98 -5.96 -0.48 11.70
CA GLY A 98 -6.42 -0.22 13.07
C GLY A 98 -5.69 -0.96 14.19
N GLY A 99 -4.62 -1.71 13.87
CA GLY A 99 -3.83 -2.43 14.87
C GLY A 99 -4.06 -3.95 14.93
N ALA A 100 -4.87 -4.51 14.03
CA ALA A 100 -5.06 -5.97 13.92
C ALA A 100 -3.73 -6.74 13.68
N HIS A 101 -2.72 -6.06 13.13
CA HIS A 101 -1.38 -6.59 12.92
C HIS A 101 -0.51 -6.66 14.19
N LEU A 102 -0.88 -5.97 15.28
CA LEU A 102 -0.04 -5.89 16.50
C LEU A 102 0.14 -7.25 17.18
N ASP A 103 -0.90 -8.08 17.22
CA ASP A 103 -0.82 -9.43 17.78
C ASP A 103 0.15 -10.30 16.99
N TRP A 104 0.25 -10.11 15.68
CA TRP A 104 1.22 -10.81 14.83
C TRP A 104 2.65 -10.32 15.07
N LEU A 105 2.85 -8.99 15.18
CA LEU A 105 4.17 -8.42 15.46
C LEU A 105 4.71 -8.82 16.85
N SER A 106 3.83 -9.03 17.83
CA SER A 106 4.24 -9.48 19.17
C SER A 106 4.77 -10.92 19.21
N GLN A 107 4.48 -11.74 18.19
CA GLN A 107 4.95 -13.13 18.10
C GLN A 107 6.34 -13.24 17.45
N THR A 108 6.86 -12.15 16.90
CA THR A 108 8.18 -12.12 16.25
C THR A 108 9.31 -11.65 17.18
N LEU A 109 9.02 -11.50 18.48
CA LEU A 109 9.96 -11.14 19.54
C LEU A 109 10.41 -12.36 20.36
#